data_AF-A0A378KDT8-F1
#
_entry.id   AF-A0A378KDT8-F1
#
_cell.length_a   1.000
_cell.length_b   1.000
_cell.length_c   1.000
_cell.angle_alpha   90.00
_cell.angle_beta   90.00
_cell.angle_gamma   90.00
#
_symmetry.space_group_name_H-M   'P 1'
#
loop_
_entity.id
_entity.type
_entity.pdbx_description
1 polymer ?
#
loop_
_entity_poly.entity_id
_entity_poly.type
_entity_poly.pdbx_seq_one_letter_code
_entity_poly.pdbx_strand_id
1 'polypeptide(L)'
;MTFLFRFTTILMLSFSVLALPSKTFTQAKKQARIVFALQRETLYCHCKFDARLRVDLASCNMQSAFGIRRAHVVEWEHMMPAENFGNHFACWREPLCIK
;
A
#
# COMPACT_ATOMS: atom_id res chain seq x y z
N MET A 1 -27.80 -39.40 -7.53
CA MET A 1 -27.07 -38.92 -6.34
C MET A 1 -25.80 -38.14 -6.67
N THR A 2 -25.03 -38.56 -7.68
CA THR A 2 -23.81 -37.88 -8.16
C THR A 2 -24.04 -36.50 -8.83
N PHE A 3 -25.18 -36.30 -9.49
CA PHE A 3 -25.53 -35.02 -10.14
C PHE A 3 -25.85 -33.90 -9.14
N LEU A 4 -26.58 -34.23 -8.07
CA LEU A 4 -26.85 -33.33 -6.93
C LEU A 4 -25.56 -32.91 -6.21
N PHE A 5 -24.60 -33.84 -6.09
CA PHE A 5 -23.29 -33.57 -5.47
C PHE A 5 -22.41 -32.65 -6.32
N ARG A 6 -22.50 -32.74 -7.65
CA ARG A 6 -21.79 -31.81 -8.57
C ARG A 6 -22.37 -30.39 -8.54
N PHE A 7 -23.69 -30.25 -8.36
CA PHE A 7 -24.34 -28.94 -8.31
C PHE A 7 -24.01 -28.18 -7.02
N THR A 8 -23.92 -28.87 -5.88
CA THR A 8 -23.49 -28.27 -4.60
C THR A 8 -22.01 -27.85 -4.59
N THR A 9 -21.11 -28.58 -5.25
CA THR A 9 -19.70 -28.18 -5.38
C THR A 9 -19.50 -26.91 -6.22
N ILE A 10 -20.35 -26.66 -7.23
CA ILE A 10 -20.29 -25.44 -8.06
C ILE A 10 -20.81 -24.22 -7.28
N LEU A 11 -21.83 -24.41 -6.43
CA LEU A 11 -22.42 -23.32 -5.64
C LEU A 11 -21.47 -22.78 -4.55
N MET A 12 -20.58 -23.62 -4.01
CA MET A 12 -19.58 -23.23 -3.01
C MET A 12 -18.40 -22.43 -3.60
N LEU A 13 -18.17 -22.49 -4.92
CA LEU A 13 -17.11 -21.72 -5.58
C LEU A 13 -17.46 -20.23 -5.78
N SER A 14 -18.72 -19.85 -5.55
CA SER A 14 -19.24 -18.50 -5.78
C SER A 14 -19.19 -17.60 -4.55
N PHE A 15 -18.40 -17.94 -3.53
CA PHE A 15 -18.16 -17.04 -2.40
C PHE A 15 -17.29 -15.86 -2.87
N SER A 16 -17.95 -14.85 -3.42
CA SER A 16 -17.34 -13.55 -3.67
C SER A 16 -16.84 -12.99 -2.34
N VAL A 17 -15.52 -13.02 -2.13
CA VAL A 17 -14.89 -12.35 -1.00
C VAL A 17 -15.10 -10.84 -1.20
N LEU A 18 -16.07 -10.27 -0.49
CA LEU A 18 -16.28 -8.83 -0.45
C LEU A 18 -15.16 -8.21 0.39
N ALA A 19 -14.09 -7.76 -0.27
CA ALA A 19 -13.07 -6.93 0.35
C ALA A 19 -13.60 -5.49 0.46
N LEU A 20 -13.80 -5.01 1.69
CA LEU A 20 -14.13 -3.60 1.92
C LEU A 20 -12.89 -2.73 1.66
N PRO A 21 -13.04 -1.59 0.96
CA PRO A 21 -11.92 -0.68 0.74
C PRO A 21 -11.49 -0.02 2.05
N SER A 22 -10.21 0.37 2.12
CA SER A 22 -9.69 1.13 3.25
C SER A 22 -10.40 2.48 3.38
N LYS A 23 -10.90 2.80 4.58
CA LYS A 23 -11.64 4.05 4.81
C LYS A 23 -10.75 5.24 5.17
N THR A 24 -9.48 5.00 5.50
CA THR A 24 -8.52 6.05 5.88
C THR A 24 -7.15 5.77 5.28
N PHE A 25 -6.34 6.82 5.13
CA PHE A 25 -4.96 6.68 4.65
C PHE A 25 -4.12 5.74 5.54
N THR A 26 -4.34 5.75 6.85
CA THR A 26 -3.65 4.82 7.76
C THR A 26 -4.03 3.36 7.51
N GLN A 27 -5.31 3.07 7.22
CA GLN A 27 -5.74 1.73 6.84
C GLN A 27 -5.15 1.33 5.47
N ALA A 28 -5.15 2.24 4.50
CA ALA A 28 -4.57 2.01 3.18
C ALA A 28 -3.08 1.62 3.28
N LYS A 29 -2.29 2.36 4.08
CA LYS A 29 -0.88 2.03 4.34
C LYS A 29 -0.68 0.66 4.98
N LYS A 30 -1.59 0.21 5.86
CA LYS A 30 -1.54 -1.15 6.43
C LYS A 30 -1.78 -2.20 5.35
N GLN A 31 -2.76 -1.99 4.47
CA GLN A 31 -3.04 -2.90 3.37
C GLN A 31 -1.85 -2.97 2.39
N ALA A 32 -1.23 -1.83 2.08
CA ALA A 32 -0.06 -1.79 1.20
C ALA A 32 1.10 -2.66 1.74
N ARG A 33 1.33 -2.69 3.06
CA ARG A 33 2.33 -3.60 3.66
C ARG A 33 2.05 -5.07 3.39
N ILE A 34 0.78 -5.46 3.26
CA ILE A 34 0.37 -6.84 2.95
C ILE A 34 0.64 -7.14 1.48
N VAL A 35 0.23 -6.22 0.58
CA VAL A 35 0.43 -6.36 -0.87
C VAL A 35 1.91 -6.52 -1.23
N PHE A 36 2.77 -5.72 -0.61
CA PHE A 36 4.23 -5.75 -0.84
C PHE A 36 4.97 -6.72 0.08
N ALA A 37 4.29 -7.61 0.82
CA ALA A 37 4.96 -8.52 1.75
C ALA A 37 5.89 -9.51 1.04
N LEU A 38 5.52 -9.95 -0.17
CA LEU A 38 6.28 -10.91 -0.97
C LEU A 38 7.29 -10.24 -1.91
N GLN A 39 7.03 -8.99 -2.34
CA GLN A 39 7.94 -8.20 -3.16
C GLN A 39 8.32 -6.91 -2.42
N ARG A 40 9.36 -6.99 -1.59
CA ARG A 40 9.84 -5.84 -0.80
C ARG A 40 10.92 -5.07 -1.55
N GLU A 41 10.48 -4.22 -2.45
CA GLU A 41 11.34 -3.41 -3.31
C GLU A 41 10.77 -2.00 -3.46
N THR A 42 11.61 -0.97 -3.38
CA THR A 42 11.16 0.43 -3.48
C THR A 42 10.77 0.80 -4.91
N LEU A 43 9.78 1.68 -5.04
CA LEU A 43 9.16 2.02 -6.33
C LEU A 43 10.14 2.57 -7.38
N TYR A 44 11.01 3.49 -7.00
CA TYR A 44 11.86 4.22 -7.95
C TYR A 44 13.26 3.64 -8.08
N CYS A 45 13.91 3.33 -6.96
CA CYS A 45 15.32 2.93 -6.95
C CYS A 45 15.51 1.42 -6.86
N HIS A 46 14.44 0.63 -6.77
CA HIS A 46 14.52 -0.82 -6.70
C HIS A 46 15.36 -1.36 -5.52
N CYS A 47 15.39 -0.61 -4.41
CA CYS A 47 16.07 -1.02 -3.18
C CYS A 47 15.24 -2.06 -2.43
N LYS A 48 15.88 -3.12 -1.96
CA LYS A 48 15.27 -4.08 -1.05
C LYS A 48 14.95 -3.40 0.29
N PHE A 49 13.88 -3.84 0.95
CA PHE A 49 13.56 -3.41 2.31
C PHE A 49 13.01 -4.53 3.19
N ASP A 50 13.06 -4.36 4.51
CA ASP A 50 12.64 -5.38 5.47
C ASP A 50 11.15 -5.30 5.87
N ALA A 51 10.65 -6.27 6.62
CA ALA A 51 9.26 -6.27 7.11
C ALA A 51 8.93 -5.10 8.05
N ARG A 52 9.94 -4.39 8.57
CA ARG A 52 9.83 -3.19 9.42
C ARG A 52 10.00 -1.90 8.59
N LEU A 53 10.01 -2.00 7.26
CA LEU A 53 10.17 -0.91 6.30
C LEU A 53 11.57 -0.26 6.31
N ARG A 54 12.61 -0.97 6.76
CA ARG A 54 13.99 -0.48 6.66
C ARG A 54 14.57 -0.76 5.30
N VAL A 55 15.14 0.25 4.66
CA VAL A 55 15.73 0.16 3.31
C VAL A 55 17.17 -0.32 3.39
N ASP A 56 17.54 -1.26 2.51
CA ASP A 56 18.92 -1.65 2.25
C ASP A 56 19.46 -0.84 1.06
N LEU A 57 20.18 0.25 1.35
CA LEU A 57 20.76 1.14 0.32
C LEU A 57 21.85 0.44 -0.52
N ALA A 58 22.49 -0.61 0.00
CA ALA A 58 23.52 -1.33 -0.74
C ALA A 58 22.92 -2.22 -1.83
N SER A 59 21.68 -2.67 -1.67
CA SER A 59 20.98 -3.51 -2.66
C SER A 59 20.71 -2.81 -4.00
N CYS A 60 20.82 -1.48 -4.06
CA CYS A 60 20.46 -0.64 -5.20
C CYS A 60 21.48 0.47 -5.51
N ASN A 61 22.72 0.36 -5.02
CA ASN A 61 23.79 1.34 -5.24
C ASN A 61 23.48 2.79 -4.76
N MET A 62 22.72 2.93 -3.67
CA MET A 62 22.33 4.21 -3.08
C MET A 62 23.11 4.56 -1.80
N GLN A 63 24.34 4.05 -1.64
CA GLN A 63 25.14 4.22 -0.43
C GLN A 63 25.49 5.70 -0.15
N SER A 64 25.50 6.56 -1.16
CA SER A 64 25.69 8.01 -1.00
C SER A 64 24.62 8.66 -0.11
N ALA A 65 23.43 8.06 -0.02
CA ALA A 65 22.33 8.54 0.83
C ALA A 65 22.45 8.10 2.30
N PHE A 66 23.51 7.40 2.70
CA PHE A 66 23.67 6.83 4.05
C PHE A 66 23.52 7.87 5.17
N GLY A 67 24.01 9.11 4.99
CA GLY A 67 23.89 10.19 5.96
C GLY A 67 22.47 10.76 6.11
N ILE A 68 21.54 10.37 5.24
CA ILE A 68 20.18 10.91 5.20
C ILE A 68 19.25 9.95 5.96
N ARG A 69 18.84 10.35 7.17
CA ARG A 69 17.97 9.52 8.04
C ARG A 69 16.72 8.98 7.33
N ARG A 70 16.10 9.78 6.46
CA ARG A 70 14.89 9.40 5.71
C ARG A 70 15.14 8.31 4.66
N ALA A 71 16.36 8.20 4.13
CA ALA A 71 16.71 7.19 3.13
C ALA A 71 16.65 5.75 3.68
N HIS A 72 16.66 5.58 5.00
CA HIS A 72 16.65 4.28 5.67
C HIS A 72 15.25 3.71 5.92
N VAL A 73 14.18 4.41 5.53
CA VAL A 73 12.81 3.98 5.78
C VAL A 73 11.93 4.11 4.53
N VAL A 74 11.06 3.14 4.29
CA VAL A 74 10.06 3.23 3.22
C VAL A 74 8.94 4.18 3.62
N GLU A 75 8.63 5.08 2.71
CA GLU A 75 7.46 5.94 2.74
C GLU A 75 6.50 5.56 1.63
N TRP A 76 5.21 5.72 1.89
CA TRP A 76 4.17 5.39 0.92
C TRP A 76 3.94 6.58 0.01
N GLU A 77 4.40 6.43 -1.22
CA GLU A 77 4.29 7.46 -2.25
C GLU A 77 2.87 7.51 -2.82
N HIS A 78 2.35 8.72 -2.96
CA HIS A 78 1.18 8.96 -3.80
C HIS A 78 1.66 9.27 -5.22
N MET A 79 1.58 8.28 -6.12
CA MET A 79 2.01 8.44 -7.53
C MET A 79 1.38 9.69 -8.17
N MET A 80 0.10 9.95 -7.88
CA MET A 80 -0.53 11.25 -8.09
C MET A 80 -0.50 12.01 -6.77
N PRO A 81 0.26 13.10 -6.62
CA PRO A 81 0.37 13.82 -5.35
C PRO A 81 -0.99 14.27 -4.82
N ALA A 82 -1.20 14.16 -3.51
CA ALA A 82 -2.44 14.57 -2.85
C ALA A 82 -2.83 16.02 -3.14
N GLU A 83 -1.83 16.89 -3.31
CA GLU A 83 -2.03 18.29 -3.68
C GLU A 83 -2.67 18.46 -5.05
N ASN A 84 -2.22 17.70 -6.04
CA ASN A 84 -2.67 17.88 -7.42
C ASN A 84 -4.17 17.63 -7.59
N PHE A 85 -4.71 16.66 -6.84
CA PHE A 85 -6.16 16.39 -6.82
C PHE A 85 -6.88 17.01 -5.61
N GLY A 86 -6.16 17.66 -4.69
CA GLY A 86 -6.72 18.15 -3.42
C GLY A 86 -6.84 19.66 -3.33
N ASN A 87 -5.92 20.41 -3.96
CA ASN A 87 -5.72 21.85 -3.73
C ASN A 87 -6.93 22.75 -4.05
N HIS A 88 -7.86 22.26 -4.86
CA HIS A 88 -9.05 23.01 -5.26
C HIS A 88 -10.20 22.88 -4.25
N PHE A 89 -10.17 21.89 -3.36
CA PHE A 89 -11.18 21.72 -2.33
C PHE A 89 -11.02 22.76 -1.21
N ALA A 90 -12.14 23.23 -0.68
CA ALA A 90 -12.15 24.20 0.44
C ALA A 90 -11.39 23.68 1.66
N CYS A 91 -11.51 22.38 2.00
CA CYS A 91 -10.80 21.76 3.13
C CYS A 91 -9.26 21.78 3.00
N TRP A 92 -8.72 22.06 1.81
CA TRP A 92 -7.28 22.23 1.60
C TRP A 92 -6.81 23.61 2.04
N ARG A 93 -7.64 24.63 1.84
CA ARG A 93 -7.33 26.04 2.12
C ARG A 93 -7.83 26.48 3.49
N GLU A 94 -8.81 25.78 4.04
CA GLU A 94 -9.55 26.17 5.23
C GLU A 94 -9.69 24.99 6.20
N PRO A 95 -9.57 25.22 7.53
CA PRO A 95 -9.77 24.20 8.54
C PRO A 95 -11.27 23.92 8.74
N LEU A 96 -11.87 23.13 7.85
CA LEU A 96 -13.29 22.78 7.89
C LEU A 96 -13.63 21.69 8.92
N CYS A 97 -12.66 20.85 9.26
CA CYS A 97 -12.84 19.79 10.25
C CYS A 97 -11.95 20.09 11.47
N ILE A 98 -12.58 20.35 12.61
CA ILE A 98 -11.91 20.38 13.90
C ILE A 98 -11.90 18.95 14.43
N LYS A 99 -10.74 18.53 14.92
CA LYS A 99 -10.50 17.15 15.37
C LYS A 99 -11.14 16.87 16.72
#